data_AF-A0AAW1BXR1-F1
#
_entry.id   AF-A0AAW1BXR1-F1
#
_cell.length_a   1.000
_cell.length_b   1.000
_cell.length_c   1.000
_cell.angle_alpha   90.00
_cell.angle_beta   90.00
_cell.angle_gamma   90.00
#
_symmetry.space_group_name_H-M   'P 1'
#
loop_
_entity.id
_entity.type
_entity.pdbx_description
1 polymer ?
#
loop_
_entity_poly.entity_id
_entity_poly.type
_entity_poly.pdbx_seq_one_letter_code
_entity_poly.pdbx_strand_id
1 'polypeptide(L)'
;MLPKRPPPFLLCRLPFPGRSRALSRSPPADEAVASLLREMEEPRWAEALPKKRNPGDGERGKGKRAREGAGAADIAPLAEGGSAASRPAAERMREEGEGQGRGGDSSNDAVRPQRPNGCSIAAGQEEEEEEGSAGQGGRPTRAGSAPGDNVCLSAPGQEVVMLKRSGAEDLQPSGEPRGSAEALMGELSEMVHRAVKSSSWWERHGVDDTIIALNLLSLPLGFLLLRSSNPFVFLVGIAVLGVVHHTLAVKASHLATHNALVESKSWGKLWSIFFIEVCSAFTAERGSYNHVKMHHAYTNVIGLGDSSTWKVPFLNRYVYMFIAPIAVPIITPLIAIGLLTEVELKTAIRTLCCIFIGLYAHYWLLLNISGFQSSWSALGCMLITRALLAHAYIHVNIFQHIGLPMFSPDKKPKRIHMMSCGVLNLPRNPLLDWVFGHSIISCHVEHHLFPAFSDNMCLKIKPVVSQYLKKKKLQYNEDSYWSRLKLFLDKYEELMVHAPPISELVGIQ
;
A
#
# COMPACT_ATOMS: atom_id res chain seq x y z
N MET A 1 -13.88 -37.80 -61.58
CA MET A 1 -13.79 -38.69 -60.40
C MET A 1 -13.13 -37.92 -59.27
N LEU A 2 -13.90 -37.52 -58.25
CA LEU A 2 -13.46 -36.79 -57.05
C LEU A 2 -13.75 -37.67 -55.83
N PRO A 3 -12.83 -37.81 -54.86
CA PRO A 3 -13.16 -38.23 -53.50
C PRO A 3 -12.88 -37.07 -52.52
N LYS A 4 -13.92 -36.58 -51.83
CA LYS A 4 -14.49 -37.04 -50.54
C LYS A 4 -13.86 -36.31 -49.34
N ARG A 5 -14.61 -35.34 -48.83
CA ARG A 5 -14.45 -34.70 -47.51
C ARG A 5 -14.84 -35.68 -46.39
N PRO A 6 -14.23 -35.58 -45.19
CA PRO A 6 -14.68 -36.30 -44.00
C PRO A 6 -15.90 -35.63 -43.33
N PRO A 7 -16.66 -36.38 -42.50
CA PRO A 7 -17.96 -35.98 -41.92
C PRO A 7 -17.86 -35.15 -40.62
N PRO A 8 -18.96 -34.51 -40.18
CA PRO A 8 -19.01 -33.66 -38.99
C PRO A 8 -19.21 -34.43 -37.68
N PHE A 9 -18.62 -33.91 -36.60
CA PHE A 9 -18.78 -34.42 -35.24
C PHE A 9 -20.10 -33.97 -34.59
N LEU A 10 -20.67 -34.91 -33.83
CA LEU A 10 -21.93 -34.86 -33.09
C LEU A 10 -22.02 -33.72 -32.06
N LEU A 11 -23.17 -33.04 -32.06
CA LEU A 11 -23.69 -32.23 -30.96
C LEU A 11 -24.56 -33.11 -30.05
N CYS A 12 -24.05 -33.44 -28.85
CA CYS A 12 -24.87 -34.00 -27.78
C CYS A 12 -25.62 -32.89 -27.03
N ARG A 13 -26.94 -32.84 -27.23
CA ARG A 13 -27.90 -32.27 -26.26
C ARG A 13 -28.08 -33.25 -25.10
N LEU A 14 -28.32 -32.73 -23.88
CA LEU A 14 -29.21 -33.22 -22.80
C LEU A 14 -28.90 -32.40 -21.50
N PRO A 15 -29.71 -32.40 -20.44
CA PRO A 15 -31.00 -31.71 -20.32
C PRO A 15 -31.07 -30.72 -19.12
N PHE A 16 -32.05 -29.81 -19.15
CA PHE A 16 -32.45 -28.99 -18.00
C PHE A 16 -33.19 -29.84 -16.94
N PRO A 17 -33.00 -29.52 -15.65
CA PRO A 17 -34.08 -29.61 -14.68
C PRO A 17 -34.30 -28.26 -13.99
N GLY A 18 -35.54 -27.76 -14.08
CA GLY A 18 -36.01 -26.64 -13.29
C GLY A 18 -36.34 -27.05 -11.86
N ARG A 19 -36.02 -26.18 -10.89
CA ARG A 19 -36.84 -25.98 -9.69
C ARG A 19 -36.53 -24.63 -9.04
N SER A 20 -37.60 -23.86 -8.86
CA SER A 20 -37.68 -22.60 -8.13
C SER A 20 -37.13 -22.71 -6.71
N ARG A 21 -36.30 -21.75 -6.30
CA ARG A 21 -36.12 -21.37 -4.89
C ARG A 21 -36.20 -19.85 -4.77
N ALA A 22 -36.97 -19.44 -3.77
CA ALA A 22 -37.32 -18.07 -3.44
C ALA A 22 -36.09 -17.18 -3.22
N LEU A 23 -36.16 -15.96 -3.76
CA LEU A 23 -35.25 -14.87 -3.47
C LEU A 23 -35.29 -14.55 -1.97
N SER A 24 -34.20 -14.83 -1.25
CA SER A 24 -33.92 -14.16 0.02
C SER A 24 -33.50 -12.73 -0.29
N ARG A 25 -34.33 -11.76 0.12
CA ARG A 25 -34.00 -10.33 0.04
C ARG A 25 -32.68 -10.06 0.74
N SER A 26 -31.77 -9.39 0.04
CA SER A 26 -30.58 -8.77 0.61
C SER A 26 -31.01 -7.72 1.65
N PRO A 27 -30.29 -7.54 2.76
CA PRO A 27 -30.59 -6.48 3.71
C PRO A 27 -30.42 -5.11 3.04
N PRO A 28 -31.16 -4.08 3.48
CA PRO A 28 -31.00 -2.72 2.99
C PRO A 28 -29.56 -2.23 3.18
N ALA A 29 -29.08 -1.40 2.25
CA ALA A 29 -27.69 -0.95 2.17
C ALA A 29 -27.14 -0.36 3.49
N ASP A 30 -28.02 0.20 4.33
CA ASP A 30 -27.65 0.80 5.61
C ASP A 30 -27.22 -0.24 6.66
N GLU A 31 -27.74 -1.46 6.59
CA GLU A 31 -27.43 -2.55 7.53
C GLU A 31 -26.12 -3.27 7.17
N ALA A 32 -25.81 -3.36 5.86
CA ALA A 32 -24.53 -3.85 5.36
C ALA A 32 -23.38 -2.89 5.68
N VAL A 33 -23.64 -1.57 5.65
CA VAL A 33 -22.68 -0.52 6.04
C VAL A 33 -22.42 -0.54 7.55
N ALA A 34 -23.46 -0.70 8.37
CA ALA A 34 -23.31 -0.83 9.83
C ALA A 34 -22.57 -2.12 10.22
N SER A 35 -22.70 -3.20 9.44
CA SER A 35 -21.95 -4.45 9.64
C SER A 35 -20.47 -4.31 9.27
N LEU A 36 -20.15 -3.61 8.18
CA LEU A 36 -18.77 -3.34 7.74
C LEU A 36 -18.02 -2.41 8.70
N LEU A 37 -18.68 -1.37 9.22
CA LEU A 37 -18.11 -0.48 10.22
C LEU A 37 -17.87 -1.20 11.56
N ARG A 38 -18.80 -2.09 11.99
CA ARG A 38 -18.61 -2.90 13.20
C ARG A 38 -17.49 -3.94 13.07
N GLU A 39 -17.31 -4.57 11.90
CA GLU A 39 -16.16 -5.45 11.64
C GLU A 39 -14.82 -4.72 11.56
N MET A 40 -14.83 -3.41 11.31
CA MET A 40 -13.65 -2.56 11.36
C MET A 40 -13.32 -2.05 12.78
N GLU A 41 -14.29 -2.03 13.70
CA GLU A 41 -14.14 -1.44 15.04
C GLU A 41 -13.88 -2.45 16.17
N GLU A 42 -14.34 -3.71 16.08
CA GLU A 42 -14.07 -4.71 17.12
C GLU A 42 -13.55 -6.07 16.60
N PRO A 43 -12.26 -6.39 16.80
CA PRO A 43 -11.77 -7.74 16.59
C PRO A 43 -12.13 -8.65 17.77
N ARG A 44 -13.00 -9.64 17.56
CA ARG A 44 -13.26 -10.77 18.48
C ARG A 44 -12.05 -11.68 18.77
N TRP A 45 -10.85 -11.30 18.34
CA TRP A 45 -9.60 -12.02 18.59
C TRP A 45 -8.65 -11.29 19.54
N ALA A 46 -9.05 -10.13 20.09
CA ALA A 46 -8.25 -9.35 21.05
C ALA A 46 -7.90 -10.10 22.36
N GLU A 47 -8.45 -11.29 22.58
CA GLU A 47 -8.11 -12.17 23.72
C GLU A 47 -6.97 -13.17 23.43
N ALA A 48 -6.43 -13.21 22.21
CA ALA A 48 -5.43 -14.20 21.80
C ALA A 48 -4.00 -13.64 21.62
N LEU A 49 -3.63 -12.56 22.33
CA LEU A 49 -2.21 -12.17 22.44
C LEU A 49 -1.51 -13.10 23.45
N PRO A 50 -0.39 -13.76 23.08
CA PRO A 50 0.38 -14.54 24.04
C PRO A 50 0.96 -13.60 25.11
N LYS A 51 0.54 -13.78 26.36
CA LYS A 51 1.18 -13.13 27.52
C LYS A 51 2.66 -13.50 27.51
N LYS A 52 3.54 -12.50 27.34
CA LYS A 52 4.99 -12.67 27.53
C LYS A 52 5.24 -13.26 28.92
N ARG A 53 5.89 -14.43 28.96
CA ARG A 53 6.49 -14.97 30.19
C ARG A 53 7.61 -14.03 30.64
N ASN A 54 7.55 -13.55 31.87
CA ASN A 54 8.68 -12.86 32.50
C ASN A 54 9.88 -13.83 32.61
N PRO A 55 11.08 -13.44 32.20
CA PRO A 55 12.29 -14.20 32.45
C PRO A 55 12.77 -13.86 33.87
N GLY A 56 12.26 -14.59 34.85
CA GLY A 56 12.58 -14.34 36.25
C GLY A 56 11.81 -15.26 37.16
N ASP A 57 11.96 -16.57 36.97
CA ASP A 57 11.72 -17.58 38.01
C ASP A 57 12.38 -18.88 37.56
N GLY A 58 13.69 -18.95 37.82
CA GLY A 58 14.46 -20.18 37.83
C GLY A 58 14.69 -20.61 39.27
N GLU A 59 14.47 -21.90 39.52
CA GLU A 59 14.90 -22.69 40.68
C GLU A 59 14.17 -22.55 42.02
N ARG A 60 13.30 -23.53 42.31
CA ARG A 60 13.49 -24.44 43.47
C ARG A 60 12.45 -25.56 43.49
N GLY A 61 12.91 -26.77 43.80
CA GLY A 61 12.10 -27.70 44.61
C GLY A 61 11.74 -29.06 44.01
N LYS A 62 12.69 -30.00 44.15
CA LYS A 62 12.53 -31.45 44.37
C LYS A 62 11.10 -31.98 44.62
N GLY A 63 10.80 -33.13 44.00
CA GLY A 63 10.36 -34.30 44.78
C GLY A 63 9.14 -35.10 44.32
N LYS A 64 9.44 -36.27 43.72
CA LYS A 64 8.81 -37.60 43.93
C LYS A 64 7.33 -37.86 43.59
N ARG A 65 7.21 -38.94 42.79
CA ARG A 65 6.20 -40.04 42.79
C ARG A 65 4.78 -39.65 42.35
N ALA A 66 3.97 -40.52 41.76
CA ALA A 66 4.12 -41.79 41.05
C ALA A 66 2.71 -42.13 40.55
N ARG A 67 2.66 -42.84 39.42
CA ARG A 67 1.67 -43.87 39.04
C ARG A 67 0.21 -43.49 38.77
N GLU A 68 -0.21 -44.09 37.64
CA GLU A 68 -1.51 -44.69 37.34
C GLU A 68 -2.64 -43.70 37.03
N GLY A 69 -3.45 -43.85 35.98
CA GLY A 69 -3.60 -44.93 35.00
C GLY A 69 -5.02 -44.84 34.44
N ALA A 70 -5.13 -44.97 33.11
CA ALA A 70 -6.27 -45.49 32.36
C ALA A 70 -7.68 -44.84 32.41
N GLY A 71 -8.33 -44.88 31.24
CA GLY A 71 -9.79 -45.04 31.08
C GLY A 71 -10.53 -43.75 30.73
N ALA A 72 -10.81 -43.49 29.46
CA ALA A 72 -12.06 -43.88 28.76
C ALA A 72 -13.25 -43.01 29.22
N ALA A 73 -13.77 -42.11 28.37
CA ALA A 73 -14.96 -42.33 27.53
C ALA A 73 -16.18 -42.68 28.40
N ASP A 74 -17.33 -42.01 28.33
CA ASP A 74 -18.12 -41.79 27.12
C ASP A 74 -19.47 -41.11 27.50
N ILE A 75 -20.20 -40.63 26.50
CA ILE A 75 -21.69 -40.58 26.43
C ILE A 75 -22.46 -39.44 27.13
N ALA A 76 -23.22 -38.73 26.28
CA ALA A 76 -24.32 -37.78 26.51
C ALA A 76 -25.61 -38.52 27.02
N PRO A 77 -26.89 -38.12 26.80
CA PRO A 77 -27.51 -36.87 26.31
C PRO A 77 -28.83 -36.49 27.06
N LEU A 78 -29.65 -35.61 26.43
CA LEU A 78 -31.12 -35.39 26.61
C LEU A 78 -31.53 -34.51 27.82
N ALA A 79 -32.57 -33.68 27.80
CA ALA A 79 -33.74 -33.57 26.92
C ALA A 79 -34.45 -32.20 27.11
N GLU A 80 -35.30 -31.83 26.14
CA GLU A 80 -36.65 -31.17 26.23
C GLU A 80 -36.83 -29.85 27.01
N GLY A 81 -37.72 -28.90 26.67
CA GLY A 81 -38.83 -28.79 25.72
C GLY A 81 -39.79 -27.67 26.17
N GLY A 82 -40.60 -27.11 25.24
CA GLY A 82 -41.80 -26.25 25.51
C GLY A 82 -41.61 -24.73 25.29
N SER A 83 -42.20 -24.05 24.27
CA SER A 83 -43.63 -23.75 23.97
C SER A 83 -44.25 -22.72 24.97
N ALA A 84 -44.98 -21.64 24.65
CA ALA A 84 -45.50 -21.00 23.44
C ALA A 84 -46.09 -19.59 23.78
N ALA A 85 -46.45 -18.84 22.72
CA ALA A 85 -47.59 -17.90 22.57
C ALA A 85 -47.55 -16.49 23.21
N SER A 86 -47.64 -15.45 22.37
CA SER A 86 -48.91 -14.74 22.06
C SER A 86 -48.69 -13.44 21.23
N ARG A 87 -49.64 -13.18 20.31
CA ARG A 87 -49.88 -11.95 19.52
C ARG A 87 -51.12 -11.23 20.09
N PRO A 88 -51.35 -9.92 19.82
CA PRO A 88 -52.12 -9.42 18.65
C PRO A 88 -51.50 -8.11 18.04
N ALA A 89 -51.59 -7.70 16.78
CA ALA A 89 -52.65 -7.54 15.74
C ALA A 89 -53.45 -6.22 15.80
N ALA A 90 -53.26 -5.36 14.77
CA ALA A 90 -54.21 -4.44 14.06
C ALA A 90 -53.49 -3.16 13.57
N GLU A 91 -53.83 -2.39 12.53
CA GLU A 91 -54.43 -2.53 11.18
C GLU A 91 -54.68 -1.08 10.68
N ARG A 92 -54.27 -0.69 9.46
CA ARG A 92 -55.01 0.22 8.54
C ARG A 92 -54.27 0.53 7.23
N MET A 93 -55.02 0.38 6.13
CA MET A 93 -54.81 0.89 4.75
C MET A 93 -54.95 2.45 4.70
N ARG A 94 -54.81 3.24 3.63
CA ARG A 94 -54.63 3.17 2.15
C ARG A 94 -54.39 4.64 1.73
N GLU A 95 -53.68 4.93 0.64
CA GLU A 95 -54.17 5.76 -0.49
C GLU A 95 -53.09 6.07 -1.53
N GLU A 96 -53.53 6.00 -2.79
CA GLU A 96 -52.84 6.31 -4.04
C GLU A 96 -52.92 7.81 -4.33
N GLY A 97 -52.03 8.30 -5.20
CA GLY A 97 -52.11 9.62 -5.80
C GLY A 97 -51.09 9.80 -6.93
N GLU A 98 -51.48 9.42 -8.14
CA GLU A 98 -50.82 9.82 -9.39
C GLU A 98 -51.09 11.30 -9.71
N GLY A 99 -50.13 11.94 -10.38
CA GLY A 99 -50.29 13.27 -10.97
C GLY A 99 -49.20 13.56 -11.99
N GLN A 100 -49.52 13.39 -13.27
CA GLN A 100 -48.73 13.78 -14.44
C GLN A 100 -48.66 15.32 -14.61
N GLY A 101 -47.56 15.82 -15.19
CA GLY A 101 -47.48 17.19 -15.72
C GLY A 101 -46.26 17.38 -16.62
N ARG A 102 -46.53 17.63 -17.91
CA ARG A 102 -45.60 17.82 -19.06
C ARG A 102 -44.97 19.22 -19.13
N GLY A 103 -43.87 19.30 -19.88
CA GLY A 103 -43.38 20.47 -20.63
C GLY A 103 -41.97 20.90 -20.19
N GLY A 104 -40.99 21.19 -21.04
CA GLY A 104 -40.88 21.34 -22.49
C GLY A 104 -39.60 22.14 -22.77
N ASP A 105 -38.91 21.76 -23.85
CA ASP A 105 -37.99 22.55 -24.68
C ASP A 105 -36.66 23.17 -24.18
N SER A 106 -35.62 22.78 -24.94
CA SER A 106 -34.63 23.63 -25.63
C SER A 106 -33.65 24.49 -24.82
N SER A 107 -32.35 24.18 -24.92
CA SER A 107 -31.44 24.87 -25.85
C SER A 107 -29.95 24.59 -25.53
N ASN A 108 -29.16 24.57 -26.60
CA ASN A 108 -27.69 24.61 -26.61
C ASN A 108 -27.13 25.71 -25.68
N ASP A 109 -25.96 25.46 -25.07
CA ASP A 109 -24.77 26.23 -25.44
C ASP A 109 -23.49 25.67 -24.81
N ALA A 110 -22.48 25.55 -25.68
CA ALA A 110 -21.11 25.24 -25.36
C ALA A 110 -20.36 26.53 -25.04
N VAL A 111 -19.64 26.60 -23.93
CA VAL A 111 -18.51 27.56 -23.77
C VAL A 111 -17.35 26.89 -23.05
N ARG A 112 -16.18 27.00 -23.70
CA ARG A 112 -14.84 26.53 -23.35
C ARG A 112 -14.22 27.31 -22.16
N PRO A 113 -13.07 26.86 -21.62
CA PRO A 113 -12.56 27.20 -20.30
C PRO A 113 -11.77 28.52 -20.24
N GLN A 114 -11.83 29.17 -19.07
CA GLN A 114 -10.96 30.29 -18.71
C GLN A 114 -9.53 29.79 -18.39
N ARG A 115 -8.54 30.41 -19.03
CA ARG A 115 -7.12 30.41 -18.61
C ARG A 115 -6.89 31.54 -17.58
N PRO A 116 -5.90 31.40 -16.70
CA PRO A 116 -5.57 32.39 -15.68
C PRO A 116 -4.71 33.54 -16.22
N ASN A 117 -5.05 34.78 -15.81
CA ASN A 117 -4.15 35.94 -15.75
C ASN A 117 -2.94 35.55 -14.85
N GLY A 118 -1.68 35.86 -15.16
CA GLY A 118 -1.15 37.12 -15.66
C GLY A 118 -0.58 37.89 -14.46
N CYS A 119 0.70 37.68 -14.14
CA CYS A 119 1.46 38.59 -13.28
C CYS A 119 2.88 38.75 -13.84
N SER A 120 3.31 40.00 -13.84
CA SER A 120 4.27 40.59 -14.76
C SER A 120 5.72 40.46 -14.31
N ILE A 121 6.58 40.45 -15.33
CA ILE A 121 8.03 40.61 -15.31
C ILE A 121 8.38 42.03 -14.82
N ALA A 122 9.38 42.13 -13.94
CA ALA A 122 10.21 43.31 -13.78
C ALA A 122 11.64 42.93 -14.19
N ALA A 123 12.16 43.65 -15.16
CA ALA A 123 13.48 43.52 -15.74
C ALA A 123 14.55 44.20 -14.87
N GLY A 124 15.77 43.68 -14.93
CA GLY A 124 17.01 44.31 -14.51
C GLY A 124 18.18 43.63 -15.24
N GLN A 125 18.83 44.40 -16.10
CA GLN A 125 19.91 44.06 -17.04
C GLN A 125 21.20 43.60 -16.33
N GLU A 126 21.85 42.56 -16.84
CA GLU A 126 23.12 42.57 -17.63
C GLU A 126 24.33 43.14 -16.88
N GLU A 127 25.33 42.28 -16.65
CA GLU A 127 26.71 42.47 -17.11
C GLU A 127 27.47 41.13 -17.04
N GLU A 128 28.06 40.76 -18.18
CA GLU A 128 29.05 39.71 -18.36
C GLU A 128 30.43 40.22 -17.90
N GLU A 129 31.29 39.35 -17.37
CA GLU A 129 32.67 39.24 -17.88
C GLU A 129 33.38 37.97 -17.38
N GLU A 130 34.32 37.55 -18.23
CA GLU A 130 34.98 36.27 -18.39
C GLU A 130 36.22 36.03 -17.52
N GLU A 131 36.58 34.73 -17.44
CA GLU A 131 37.92 34.12 -17.42
C GLU A 131 38.98 34.45 -16.34
N GLY A 132 39.70 33.37 -15.94
CA GLY A 132 41.17 33.47 -15.84
C GLY A 132 41.87 32.90 -14.60
N SER A 133 42.00 31.57 -14.53
CA SER A 133 43.26 30.82 -14.30
C SER A 133 44.18 31.03 -13.06
N ALA A 134 44.40 29.89 -12.39
CA ALA A 134 45.67 29.32 -11.89
C ALA A 134 46.42 29.89 -10.66
N GLY A 135 46.82 28.94 -9.79
CA GLY A 135 48.16 28.94 -9.20
C GLY A 135 48.28 28.60 -7.71
N GLN A 136 48.71 27.37 -7.41
CA GLN A 136 49.71 26.92 -6.42
C GLN A 136 49.74 27.62 -5.04
N GLY A 137 49.69 26.94 -3.88
CA GLY A 137 50.48 25.78 -3.46
C GLY A 137 51.17 26.13 -2.13
N GLY A 138 51.39 25.16 -1.23
CA GLY A 138 52.31 25.35 -0.10
C GLY A 138 51.88 24.75 1.24
N ARG A 139 52.33 23.52 1.50
CA ARG A 139 52.46 22.90 2.83
C ARG A 139 53.71 23.47 3.54
N PRO A 140 53.81 23.36 4.88
CA PRO A 140 54.93 22.56 5.39
C PRO A 140 54.59 21.68 6.60
N THR A 141 55.33 20.57 6.68
CA THR A 141 55.49 19.61 7.79
C THR A 141 56.54 20.08 8.79
N ARG A 142 56.46 19.68 10.09
CA ARG A 142 57.31 18.63 10.72
C ARG A 142 57.31 18.67 12.28
N ALA A 143 56.93 17.51 12.85
CA ALA A 143 57.41 16.75 14.03
C ALA A 143 57.81 17.40 15.38
N GLY A 144 57.44 16.71 16.49
CA GLY A 144 58.27 16.63 17.71
C GLY A 144 57.55 16.36 19.05
N SER A 145 57.46 15.07 19.42
CA SER A 145 57.74 14.48 20.75
C SER A 145 57.06 14.95 22.07
N ALA A 146 56.41 14.00 22.77
CA ALA A 146 56.15 13.97 24.22
C ALA A 146 57.44 13.49 24.99
N PRO A 147 57.57 13.51 26.35
CA PRO A 147 56.61 13.03 27.37
C PRO A 147 56.58 13.76 28.75
N GLY A 148 55.65 13.38 29.64
CA GLY A 148 55.90 13.34 31.10
C GLY A 148 55.01 14.17 32.05
N ASP A 149 54.08 13.47 32.70
CA ASP A 149 53.64 13.53 34.12
C ASP A 149 52.86 14.71 34.76
N ASN A 150 51.65 14.33 35.20
CA ASN A 150 50.95 14.57 36.48
C ASN A 150 50.95 15.99 37.11
N VAL A 151 49.74 16.57 37.26
CA VAL A 151 48.99 16.63 38.54
C VAL A 151 47.61 17.27 38.31
N CYS A 152 46.63 16.72 39.03
CA CYS A 152 45.20 17.02 39.08
C CYS A 152 44.87 18.46 39.52
N LEU A 153 43.80 19.07 38.97
CA LEU A 153 42.84 19.95 39.65
C LEU A 153 41.68 20.35 38.72
N SER A 154 40.47 19.94 39.11
CA SER A 154 39.16 20.62 38.96
C SER A 154 38.68 21.14 37.60
N ALA A 155 37.51 20.63 37.17
CA ALA A 155 36.62 21.26 36.20
C ALA A 155 36.22 22.69 36.68
N PRO A 156 35.88 23.63 35.78
CA PRO A 156 34.50 23.68 35.29
C PRO A 156 34.32 24.16 33.84
N GLY A 157 33.15 23.82 33.27
CA GLY A 157 32.48 24.67 32.29
C GLY A 157 32.83 24.40 30.83
N GLN A 158 32.22 23.35 30.24
CA GLN A 158 31.95 23.37 28.82
C GLN A 158 30.44 23.42 28.62
N GLU A 159 30.03 24.59 28.15
CA GLU A 159 28.69 25.01 27.83
C GLU A 159 28.11 24.07 26.77
N VAL A 160 27.33 23.09 27.22
CA VAL A 160 26.43 22.33 26.37
C VAL A 160 25.39 23.35 25.90
N VAL A 161 25.50 23.78 24.65
CA VAL A 161 24.42 24.49 23.97
C VAL A 161 23.28 23.48 23.80
N MET A 162 22.48 23.35 24.86
CA MET A 162 21.13 22.79 24.81
C MET A 162 20.35 23.69 23.85
N LEU A 163 20.27 23.26 22.59
CA LEU A 163 19.38 23.88 21.64
C LEU A 163 17.96 23.54 22.10
N LYS A 164 17.39 24.57 22.74
CA LYS A 164 16.04 24.69 23.25
C LYS A 164 15.06 23.91 22.38
N ARG A 165 14.49 22.86 22.98
CA ARG A 165 13.34 22.10 22.51
C ARG A 165 12.19 23.08 22.27
N SER A 166 12.14 23.69 21.09
CA SER A 166 11.04 24.59 20.72
C SER A 166 9.90 23.76 20.14
N GLY A 167 8.90 23.49 21.00
CA GLY A 167 7.50 23.34 20.61
C GLY A 167 7.15 22.21 19.64
N ALA A 168 7.18 20.96 20.11
CA ALA A 168 6.39 19.87 19.51
C ALA A 168 5.79 18.93 20.58
N GLU A 169 5.73 19.38 21.84
CA GLU A 169 4.99 18.74 22.92
C GLU A 169 3.78 19.61 23.28
N ASP A 170 2.93 19.92 22.29
CA ASP A 170 1.55 20.35 22.52
C ASP A 170 0.74 20.28 21.21
N LEU A 171 0.37 19.06 20.81
CA LEU A 171 -0.56 18.83 19.69
C LEU A 171 -1.71 17.89 20.08
N GLN A 172 -2.00 17.80 21.39
CA GLN A 172 -3.39 17.55 21.78
C GLN A 172 -4.09 18.91 21.80
N PRO A 173 -5.19 19.12 21.05
CA PRO A 173 -6.18 20.05 21.55
C PRO A 173 -6.64 19.47 22.90
N SER A 174 -6.26 20.16 23.96
CA SER A 174 -6.72 19.88 25.31
C SER A 174 -8.25 19.82 25.29
N GLY A 175 -8.80 18.62 25.49
CA GLY A 175 -10.22 18.42 25.72
C GLY A 175 -11.13 18.30 24.50
N GLU A 176 -10.70 17.73 23.38
CA GLU A 176 -11.69 17.30 22.38
C GLU A 176 -12.51 16.11 22.92
N PRO A 177 -13.85 16.24 23.01
CA PRO A 177 -14.70 15.14 23.44
C PRO A 177 -14.48 13.92 22.54
N ARG A 178 -14.56 12.72 23.09
CA ARG A 178 -14.41 11.45 22.35
C ARG A 178 -15.29 11.38 21.09
N GLY A 179 -16.42 12.11 21.06
CA GLY A 179 -17.31 12.26 19.91
C GLY A 179 -16.87 13.25 18.82
N SER A 180 -15.88 14.13 19.05
CA SER A 180 -15.42 15.13 18.06
C SER A 180 -14.71 14.47 16.88
N ALA A 181 -13.69 13.66 17.12
CA ALA A 181 -12.93 13.01 16.05
C ALA A 181 -13.77 11.99 15.24
N GLU A 182 -14.69 11.29 15.91
CA GLU A 182 -15.64 10.38 15.26
C GLU A 182 -16.65 11.14 14.41
N ALA A 183 -17.17 12.26 14.90
CA ALA A 183 -18.00 13.18 14.11
C ALA A 183 -17.23 13.74 12.90
N LEU A 184 -15.97 14.15 13.08
CA LEU A 184 -15.15 14.67 12.00
C LEU A 184 -14.92 13.63 10.89
N MET A 185 -14.63 12.38 11.26
CA MET A 185 -14.48 11.29 10.30
C MET A 185 -15.82 10.94 9.64
N GLY A 186 -16.92 10.98 10.39
CA GLY A 186 -18.28 10.75 9.87
C GLY A 186 -18.68 11.79 8.82
N GLU A 187 -18.54 13.07 9.14
CA GLU A 187 -18.80 14.20 8.21
C GLU A 187 -17.97 14.07 6.93
N LEU A 188 -16.66 13.81 7.05
CA LEU A 188 -15.78 13.63 5.90
C LEU A 188 -16.20 12.41 5.06
N SER A 189 -16.51 11.30 5.73
CA SER A 189 -16.97 10.07 5.06
C SER A 189 -18.25 10.33 4.29
N GLU A 190 -19.21 11.07 4.84
CA GLU A 190 -20.46 11.38 4.16
C GLU A 190 -20.23 12.21 2.89
N MET A 191 -19.39 13.26 2.97
CA MET A 191 -19.04 14.08 1.80
C MET A 191 -18.35 13.26 0.70
N VAL A 192 -17.42 12.40 1.10
CA VAL A 192 -16.67 11.56 0.17
C VAL A 192 -17.56 10.49 -0.46
N HIS A 193 -18.39 9.81 0.33
CA HIS A 193 -19.33 8.80 -0.20
C HIS A 193 -20.40 9.41 -1.09
N ARG A 194 -20.82 10.67 -0.85
CA ARG A 194 -21.68 11.41 -1.78
C ARG A 194 -21.00 11.57 -3.15
N ALA A 195 -19.74 11.99 -3.18
CA ALA A 195 -18.97 12.11 -4.42
C ALA A 195 -18.79 10.75 -5.13
N VAL A 196 -18.50 9.69 -4.37
CA VAL A 196 -18.34 8.32 -4.91
C VAL A 196 -19.67 7.80 -5.47
N LYS A 197 -20.78 7.99 -4.77
CA LYS A 197 -22.12 7.54 -5.20
C LYS A 197 -22.60 8.26 -6.46
N SER A 198 -22.19 9.52 -6.66
CA SER A 198 -22.45 10.26 -7.90
C SER A 198 -21.53 9.86 -9.07
N SER A 199 -20.56 8.98 -8.85
CA SER A 199 -19.59 8.59 -9.87
C SER A 199 -20.05 7.38 -10.67
N SER A 200 -19.78 7.41 -11.96
CA SER A 200 -20.03 6.29 -12.87
C SER A 200 -19.13 5.09 -12.55
N TRP A 201 -19.49 3.90 -13.06
CA TRP A 201 -18.62 2.73 -12.96
C TRP A 201 -17.24 2.97 -13.61
N TRP A 202 -17.21 3.72 -14.72
CA TRP A 202 -15.98 4.07 -15.41
C TRP A 202 -15.01 4.86 -14.51
N GLU A 203 -15.54 5.84 -13.78
CA GLU A 203 -14.74 6.61 -12.81
C GLU A 203 -14.33 5.77 -11.59
N ARG A 204 -15.21 4.85 -11.15
CA ARG A 204 -14.93 4.01 -9.98
C ARG A 204 -13.88 2.93 -10.26
N HIS A 205 -13.89 2.32 -11.45
CA HIS A 205 -13.04 1.16 -11.78
C HIS A 205 -12.44 1.23 -13.18
N GLY A 206 -13.25 1.61 -14.18
CA GLY A 206 -12.88 1.47 -15.60
C GLY A 206 -11.59 2.17 -16.02
N VAL A 207 -11.26 3.34 -15.46
CA VAL A 207 -10.00 4.04 -15.75
C VAL A 207 -8.78 3.19 -15.36
N ASP A 208 -8.78 2.68 -14.12
CA ASP A 208 -7.65 1.91 -13.59
C ASP A 208 -7.54 0.53 -14.25
N ASP A 209 -8.68 -0.13 -14.49
CA ASP A 209 -8.74 -1.39 -15.23
C ASP A 209 -8.20 -1.23 -16.66
N THR A 210 -8.50 -0.10 -17.31
CA THR A 210 -8.00 0.20 -18.66
C THR A 210 -6.50 0.39 -18.67
N ILE A 211 -5.93 1.09 -17.68
CA ILE A 211 -4.47 1.24 -17.55
C ILE A 211 -3.82 -0.13 -17.41
N ILE A 212 -4.34 -0.99 -16.53
CA ILE A 212 -3.82 -2.34 -16.32
C ILE A 212 -3.93 -3.18 -17.60
N ALA A 213 -5.07 -3.14 -18.29
CA ALA A 213 -5.31 -3.86 -19.53
C ALA A 213 -4.35 -3.40 -20.66
N LEU A 214 -4.15 -2.09 -20.83
CA LEU A 214 -3.21 -1.56 -21.82
C LEU A 214 -1.77 -2.02 -21.56
N ASN A 215 -1.34 -2.05 -20.29
CA ASN A 215 -0.02 -2.56 -19.94
C ASN A 215 0.10 -4.07 -20.22
N LEU A 216 -0.91 -4.88 -19.88
CA LEU A 216 -0.96 -6.30 -20.25
C LEU A 216 -0.88 -6.51 -21.77
N LEU A 217 -1.60 -5.72 -22.54
CA LEU A 217 -1.58 -5.77 -24.01
C LEU A 217 -0.24 -5.33 -24.62
N SER A 218 0.57 -4.56 -23.88
CA SER A 218 1.91 -4.14 -24.31
C SER A 218 3.00 -5.18 -24.03
N LEU A 219 2.72 -6.25 -23.27
CA LEU A 219 3.69 -7.34 -23.00
C LEU A 219 4.28 -7.95 -24.28
N PRO A 220 3.48 -8.37 -25.28
CA PRO A 220 4.04 -8.96 -26.50
C PRO A 220 4.94 -7.99 -27.24
N LEU A 221 4.58 -6.70 -27.27
CA LEU A 221 5.39 -5.66 -27.87
C LEU A 221 6.75 -5.55 -27.18
N GLY A 222 6.77 -5.49 -25.84
CA GLY A 222 8.02 -5.43 -25.06
C GLY A 222 8.96 -6.59 -25.36
N PHE A 223 8.44 -7.83 -25.37
CA PHE A 223 9.25 -9.02 -25.69
C PHE A 223 9.75 -9.04 -27.15
N LEU A 224 8.95 -8.58 -28.10
CA LEU A 224 9.36 -8.51 -29.51
C LEU A 224 10.43 -7.44 -29.76
N LEU A 225 10.36 -6.29 -29.08
CA LEU A 225 11.36 -5.23 -29.17
C LEU A 225 12.74 -5.68 -28.70
N LEU A 226 12.81 -6.57 -27.70
CA LEU A 226 14.06 -7.17 -27.24
C LEU A 226 14.77 -8.07 -28.27
N ARG A 227 14.11 -8.44 -29.38
CA ARG A 227 14.76 -9.16 -30.49
C ARG A 227 15.64 -8.28 -31.37
N SER A 228 15.46 -6.96 -31.27
CA SER A 228 16.13 -6.02 -32.15
C SER A 228 17.63 -5.98 -31.89
N SER A 229 18.43 -5.99 -32.96
CA SER A 229 19.87 -5.72 -32.90
C SER A 229 20.19 -4.23 -32.67
N ASN A 230 19.22 -3.34 -32.90
CA ASN A 230 19.37 -1.92 -32.59
C ASN A 230 19.28 -1.71 -31.05
N PRO A 231 20.33 -1.17 -30.40
CA PRO A 231 20.38 -1.02 -28.96
C PRO A 231 19.30 -0.09 -28.40
N PHE A 232 18.89 0.94 -29.15
CA PHE A 232 17.83 1.84 -28.71
C PHE A 232 16.47 1.14 -28.67
N VAL A 233 16.15 0.37 -29.71
CA VAL A 233 14.90 -0.41 -29.76
C VAL A 233 14.88 -1.48 -28.66
N PHE A 234 16.03 -2.12 -28.41
CA PHE A 234 16.20 -3.06 -27.31
C PHE A 234 15.97 -2.39 -25.94
N LEU A 235 16.54 -1.21 -25.71
CA LEU A 235 16.32 -0.43 -24.49
C LEU A 235 14.85 0.00 -24.33
N VAL A 236 14.16 0.34 -25.41
CA VAL A 236 12.71 0.58 -25.38
C VAL A 236 11.95 -0.69 -24.97
N GLY A 237 12.37 -1.86 -25.43
CA GLY A 237 11.84 -3.16 -24.97
C GLY A 237 11.99 -3.35 -23.47
N ILE A 238 13.17 -3.05 -22.91
CA ILE A 238 13.41 -3.07 -21.46
C ILE A 238 12.48 -2.08 -20.74
N ALA A 239 12.36 -0.85 -21.26
CA ALA A 239 11.53 0.19 -20.65
C ALA A 239 10.04 -0.20 -20.63
N VAL A 240 9.52 -0.71 -21.75
CA VAL A 240 8.13 -1.20 -21.86
C VAL A 240 7.90 -2.33 -20.86
N LEU A 241 8.76 -3.36 -20.83
CA LEU A 241 8.59 -4.48 -19.90
C LEU A 241 8.73 -4.06 -18.43
N GLY A 242 9.60 -3.10 -18.11
CA GLY A 242 9.71 -2.57 -16.76
C GLY A 242 8.48 -1.78 -16.33
N VAL A 243 7.95 -0.92 -17.21
CA VAL A 243 6.67 -0.20 -16.97
C VAL A 243 5.53 -1.18 -16.75
N VAL A 244 5.43 -2.23 -17.56
CA VAL A 244 4.42 -3.26 -17.37
C VAL A 244 4.63 -4.00 -16.05
N HIS A 245 5.85 -4.46 -15.78
CA HIS A 245 6.15 -5.18 -14.56
C HIS A 245 5.69 -4.42 -13.32
N HIS A 246 6.07 -3.14 -13.21
CA HIS A 246 5.70 -2.33 -12.06
C HIS A 246 4.21 -1.97 -12.04
N THR A 247 3.55 -1.79 -13.20
CA THR A 247 2.10 -1.61 -13.22
C THR A 247 1.37 -2.82 -12.64
N LEU A 248 1.81 -4.04 -12.98
CA LEU A 248 1.17 -5.25 -12.47
C LEU A 248 1.57 -5.54 -11.02
N ALA A 249 2.86 -5.44 -10.70
CA ALA A 249 3.39 -5.82 -9.40
C ALA A 249 3.11 -4.79 -8.31
N VAL A 250 2.98 -3.49 -8.66
CA VAL A 250 2.70 -2.40 -7.72
C VAL A 250 1.24 -1.98 -7.84
N LYS A 251 0.85 -1.25 -8.91
CA LYS A 251 -0.51 -0.68 -9.02
C LYS A 251 -1.60 -1.73 -8.96
N ALA A 252 -1.54 -2.78 -9.79
CA ALA A 252 -2.59 -3.79 -9.82
C ALA A 252 -2.63 -4.63 -8.54
N SER A 253 -1.48 -5.01 -7.97
CA SER A 253 -1.42 -5.70 -6.67
C SER A 253 -1.99 -4.86 -5.53
N HIS A 254 -1.68 -3.57 -5.49
CA HIS A 254 -2.17 -2.63 -4.49
C HIS A 254 -3.69 -2.47 -4.59
N LEU A 255 -4.22 -2.20 -5.78
CA LEU A 255 -5.66 -2.13 -6.00
C LEU A 255 -6.37 -3.47 -5.69
N ALA A 256 -5.76 -4.61 -6.04
CA ALA A 256 -6.31 -5.93 -5.74
C ALA A 256 -6.33 -6.22 -4.23
N THR A 257 -5.32 -5.76 -3.49
CA THR A 257 -5.25 -5.87 -2.02
C THR A 257 -6.45 -5.17 -1.35
N HIS A 258 -6.89 -4.06 -1.92
CA HIS A 258 -8.04 -3.29 -1.44
C HIS A 258 -9.38 -3.73 -2.03
N ASN A 259 -9.41 -4.78 -2.87
CA ASN A 259 -10.57 -5.17 -3.68
C ASN A 259 -11.14 -4.01 -4.53
N ALA A 260 -10.28 -3.09 -4.96
CA ALA A 260 -10.67 -1.88 -5.69
C ALA A 260 -10.82 -2.08 -7.21
N LEU A 261 -10.38 -3.23 -7.75
CA LEU A 261 -10.47 -3.54 -9.18
C LEU A 261 -11.89 -3.93 -9.62
N VAL A 262 -12.60 -4.70 -8.80
CA VAL A 262 -13.91 -5.27 -9.19
C VAL A 262 -14.86 -5.33 -8.00
N GLU A 263 -16.15 -5.12 -8.26
CA GLU A 263 -17.19 -5.21 -7.21
C GLU A 263 -17.43 -6.66 -6.74
N SER A 264 -17.15 -7.65 -7.60
CA SER A 264 -17.36 -9.06 -7.28
C SER A 264 -16.26 -9.60 -6.37
N LYS A 265 -16.64 -10.08 -5.18
CA LYS A 265 -15.73 -10.70 -4.20
C LYS A 265 -14.95 -11.90 -4.77
N SER A 266 -15.60 -12.73 -5.59
CA SER A 266 -14.96 -13.92 -6.17
C SER A 266 -13.90 -13.53 -7.21
N TRP A 267 -14.21 -12.57 -8.07
CA TRP A 267 -13.22 -12.02 -9.02
C TRP A 267 -12.12 -11.25 -8.30
N GLY A 268 -12.45 -10.49 -7.25
CA GLY A 268 -11.48 -9.79 -6.41
C GLY A 268 -10.46 -10.75 -5.81
N LYS A 269 -10.90 -11.90 -5.30
CA LYS A 269 -10.00 -12.95 -4.80
C LYS A 269 -9.12 -13.53 -5.90
N LEU A 270 -9.65 -13.76 -7.10
CA LEU A 270 -8.86 -14.25 -8.23
C LEU A 270 -7.78 -13.25 -8.62
N TRP A 271 -8.13 -11.97 -8.74
CA TRP A 271 -7.19 -10.90 -9.09
C TRP A 271 -6.15 -10.68 -8.00
N SER A 272 -6.53 -10.78 -6.73
CA SER A 272 -5.62 -10.74 -5.60
C SER A 272 -4.55 -11.85 -5.70
N ILE A 273 -4.94 -13.09 -5.96
CA ILE A 273 -3.96 -14.18 -6.17
C ILE A 273 -3.09 -13.89 -7.39
N PHE A 274 -3.67 -13.49 -8.52
CA PHE A 274 -2.89 -13.24 -9.74
C PHE A 274 -1.87 -12.12 -9.56
N PHE A 275 -2.29 -10.92 -9.16
CA PHE A 275 -1.36 -9.79 -9.06
C PHE A 275 -0.39 -9.93 -7.88
N ILE A 276 -0.87 -10.38 -6.72
CA ILE A 276 -0.02 -10.46 -5.53
C ILE A 276 0.92 -11.68 -5.61
N GLU A 277 0.44 -12.88 -5.94
CA GLU A 277 1.29 -14.08 -5.93
C GLU A 277 2.08 -14.28 -7.23
N VAL A 278 1.45 -14.07 -8.40
CA VAL A 278 2.12 -14.29 -9.69
C VAL A 278 2.98 -13.09 -10.07
N CYS A 279 2.48 -11.86 -9.93
CA CYS A 279 3.21 -10.67 -10.39
C CYS A 279 4.17 -10.09 -9.32
N SER A 280 3.76 -10.02 -8.05
CA SER A 280 4.56 -9.41 -6.96
C SER A 280 5.36 -10.40 -6.13
N ALA A 281 5.06 -11.70 -6.25
CA ALA A 281 5.72 -12.81 -5.57
C ALA A 281 5.49 -12.89 -4.06
N PHE A 282 4.36 -12.42 -3.53
CA PHE A 282 4.01 -12.54 -2.11
C PHE A 282 2.69 -13.30 -1.94
N THR A 283 2.46 -13.90 -0.77
CA THR A 283 1.17 -14.51 -0.42
C THR A 283 0.07 -13.45 -0.37
N ALA A 284 -1.06 -13.68 -1.06
CA ALA A 284 -2.17 -12.73 -1.11
C ALA A 284 -2.73 -12.39 0.29
N GLU A 285 -2.86 -13.39 1.17
CA GLU A 285 -3.36 -13.21 2.54
C GLU A 285 -2.40 -12.38 3.39
N ARG A 286 -1.09 -12.69 3.36
CA ARG A 286 -0.09 -11.96 4.15
C ARG A 286 0.10 -10.56 3.61
N GLY A 287 0.18 -10.37 2.30
CA GLY A 287 0.24 -9.05 1.65
C GLY A 287 -0.96 -8.18 2.03
N SER A 288 -2.18 -8.74 1.98
CA SER A 288 -3.38 -8.00 2.36
C SER A 288 -3.43 -7.69 3.85
N TYR A 289 -3.03 -8.62 4.71
CA TYR A 289 -2.95 -8.37 6.14
C TYR A 289 -1.93 -7.26 6.45
N ASN A 290 -0.74 -7.38 5.90
CA ASN A 290 0.38 -6.47 6.06
C ASN A 290 0.02 -5.05 5.61
N HIS A 291 -0.60 -4.91 4.45
CA HIS A 291 -0.97 -3.61 3.92
C HIS A 291 -2.23 -3.02 4.60
N VAL A 292 -3.31 -3.79 4.64
CA VAL A 292 -4.62 -3.30 5.11
C VAL A 292 -4.68 -3.25 6.62
N LYS A 293 -4.27 -4.32 7.30
CA LYS A 293 -4.43 -4.45 8.75
C LYS A 293 -3.26 -3.89 9.55
N MET A 294 -2.05 -3.91 9.02
CA MET A 294 -0.90 -3.32 9.71
C MET A 294 -0.66 -1.88 9.24
N HIS A 295 -0.36 -1.69 7.95
CA HIS A 295 0.05 -0.39 7.44
C HIS A 295 -1.04 0.68 7.53
N HIS A 296 -2.29 0.45 7.10
CA HIS A 296 -3.34 1.48 7.23
C HIS A 296 -3.89 1.65 8.65
N ALA A 297 -4.05 0.56 9.40
CA ALA A 297 -4.68 0.65 10.72
C ALA A 297 -3.73 1.20 11.81
N TYR A 298 -2.42 1.07 11.59
CA TYR A 298 -1.39 1.43 12.55
C TYR A 298 -0.27 2.29 11.94
N THR A 299 -0.55 3.07 10.89
CA THR A 299 0.43 3.94 10.24
C THR A 299 1.19 4.77 11.26
N ASN A 300 2.53 4.67 11.25
CA ASN A 300 3.43 5.37 12.17
C ASN A 300 3.19 5.07 13.67
N VAL A 301 2.59 3.93 14.00
CA VAL A 301 2.54 3.42 15.37
C VAL A 301 3.73 2.48 15.60
N ILE A 302 4.59 2.84 16.54
CA ILE A 302 5.87 2.16 16.81
C ILE A 302 5.63 0.67 17.11
N GLY A 303 6.33 -0.20 16.37
CA GLY A 303 6.26 -1.66 16.52
C GLY A 303 5.02 -2.34 15.94
N LEU A 304 4.17 -1.60 15.20
CA LEU A 304 2.99 -2.16 14.52
C LEU A 304 3.00 -1.82 13.03
N GLY A 305 2.52 -0.63 12.66
CA GLY A 305 2.44 -0.16 11.27
C GLY A 305 3.35 1.03 11.03
N ASP A 306 4.44 1.14 11.78
CA ASP A 306 5.47 2.11 11.47
C ASP A 306 6.10 1.77 10.12
N SER A 307 6.46 2.80 9.36
CA SER A 307 7.21 2.69 8.08
C SER A 307 8.64 2.14 8.27
N SER A 308 8.89 1.61 9.46
CA SER A 308 10.08 0.93 9.90
C SER A 308 10.32 -0.37 9.13
N THR A 309 9.32 -0.92 8.43
CA THR A 309 9.43 -2.17 7.65
C THR A 309 10.49 -2.11 6.54
N TRP A 310 10.98 -0.91 6.25
CA TRP A 310 12.09 -0.64 5.35
C TRP A 310 13.46 -0.48 6.05
N LYS A 311 13.60 -0.56 7.38
CA LYS A 311 14.89 -0.27 8.04
C LYS A 311 15.89 -1.41 7.86
N VAL A 312 17.04 -1.03 7.33
CA VAL A 312 18.22 -1.88 7.24
C VAL A 312 19.39 -1.12 7.88
N PRO A 313 19.44 -1.07 9.23
CA PRO A 313 20.27 -0.11 9.97
C PRO A 313 21.78 -0.32 9.79
N PHE A 314 22.20 -1.47 9.28
CA PHE A 314 23.62 -1.75 9.00
C PHE A 314 24.09 -1.22 7.64
N LEU A 315 23.18 -0.75 6.77
CA LEU A 315 23.55 -0.10 5.52
C LEU A 315 23.72 1.41 5.74
N ASN A 316 24.75 2.00 5.14
CA ASN A 316 24.87 3.46 5.10
C ASN A 316 23.79 4.07 4.18
N ARG A 317 23.49 5.35 4.40
CA ARG A 317 22.43 6.08 3.70
C ARG A 317 22.49 6.01 2.16
N TYR A 318 23.70 6.01 1.58
CA TYR A 318 23.87 6.00 0.13
C TYR A 318 23.68 4.61 -0.47
N VAL A 319 24.21 3.59 0.17
CA VAL A 319 24.01 2.20 -0.24
C VAL A 319 22.53 1.84 -0.11
N TYR A 320 21.92 2.21 1.00
CA TYR A 320 20.51 1.97 1.27
C TYR A 320 19.59 2.65 0.24
N MET A 321 19.81 3.93 -0.07
CA MET A 321 18.94 4.66 -1.00
C MET A 321 19.22 4.36 -2.48
N PHE A 322 20.47 4.16 -2.88
CA PHE A 322 20.82 4.15 -4.31
C PHE A 322 21.29 2.79 -4.84
N ILE A 323 21.71 1.86 -3.97
CA ILE A 323 22.24 0.56 -4.43
C ILE A 323 21.32 -0.59 -4.04
N ALA A 324 20.84 -0.62 -2.79
CA ALA A 324 19.95 -1.67 -2.30
C ALA A 324 18.67 -1.86 -3.14
N PRO A 325 18.02 -0.81 -3.69
CA PRO A 325 16.83 -0.99 -4.54
C PRO A 325 17.09 -1.87 -5.77
N ILE A 326 18.31 -1.88 -6.32
CA ILE A 326 18.67 -2.72 -7.48
C ILE A 326 18.54 -4.21 -7.14
N ALA A 327 18.72 -4.58 -5.87
CA ALA A 327 18.63 -5.96 -5.41
C ALA A 327 17.18 -6.40 -5.11
N VAL A 328 16.20 -5.51 -5.15
CA VAL A 328 14.78 -5.83 -4.84
C VAL A 328 14.25 -7.04 -5.63
N PRO A 329 14.49 -7.17 -6.96
CA PRO A 329 14.01 -8.33 -7.72
C PRO A 329 14.55 -9.68 -7.24
N ILE A 330 15.70 -9.68 -6.54
CA ILE A 330 16.31 -10.87 -5.95
C ILE A 330 15.81 -11.05 -4.51
N ILE A 331 15.78 -9.97 -3.72
CA ILE A 331 15.43 -10.00 -2.31
C ILE A 331 13.95 -10.35 -2.10
N THR A 332 13.05 -9.76 -2.88
CA THR A 332 11.60 -9.96 -2.76
C THR A 332 11.17 -11.43 -2.76
N PRO A 333 11.51 -12.25 -3.77
CA PRO A 333 11.11 -13.66 -3.76
C PRO A 333 11.75 -14.45 -2.61
N LEU A 334 12.95 -14.08 -2.16
CA LEU A 334 13.60 -14.74 -1.00
C LEU A 334 12.86 -14.43 0.31
N ILE A 335 12.51 -13.17 0.53
CA ILE A 335 11.69 -12.75 1.69
C ILE A 335 10.35 -13.47 1.64
N ALA A 336 9.70 -13.51 0.48
CA ALA A 336 8.41 -14.15 0.32
C ALA A 336 8.45 -15.65 0.67
N ILE A 337 9.51 -16.37 0.26
CA ILE A 337 9.73 -17.77 0.65
C ILE A 337 9.86 -17.89 2.18
N GLY A 338 10.60 -16.99 2.84
CA GLY A 338 10.70 -16.96 4.31
C GLY A 338 9.34 -16.78 4.99
N LEU A 339 8.51 -15.89 4.46
CA LEU A 339 7.15 -15.64 4.96
C LEU A 339 6.18 -16.81 4.76
N LEU A 340 6.51 -17.80 3.92
CA LEU A 340 5.67 -19.00 3.77
C LEU A 340 5.65 -19.88 5.03
N THR A 341 6.60 -19.70 5.94
CA THR A 341 6.62 -20.41 7.23
C THR A 341 5.51 -19.98 8.18
N GLU A 342 4.89 -18.82 7.93
CA GLU A 342 3.83 -18.23 8.76
C GLU A 342 2.41 -18.54 8.26
N VAL A 343 2.27 -19.29 7.16
CA VAL A 343 0.96 -19.57 6.55
C VAL A 343 0.67 -21.06 6.48
N GLU A 344 -0.61 -21.42 6.30
CA GLU A 344 -1.02 -22.81 6.12
C GLU A 344 -0.31 -23.46 4.92
N LEU A 345 0.04 -24.74 5.04
CA LEU A 345 0.77 -25.48 4.00
C LEU A 345 0.12 -25.41 2.62
N LYS A 346 -1.22 -25.46 2.56
CA LYS A 346 -1.97 -25.32 1.30
C LYS A 346 -1.72 -23.96 0.62
N THR A 347 -1.73 -22.90 1.41
CA THR A 347 -1.45 -21.53 0.96
C THR A 347 0.02 -21.41 0.56
N ALA A 348 0.94 -21.95 1.37
CA ALA A 348 2.37 -21.96 1.04
C ALA A 348 2.66 -22.63 -0.31
N ILE A 349 2.07 -23.79 -0.58
CA ILE A 349 2.22 -24.51 -1.85
C ILE A 349 1.64 -23.69 -3.01
N ARG A 350 0.42 -23.13 -2.85
CA ARG A 350 -0.21 -22.27 -3.87
C ARG A 350 0.69 -21.09 -4.21
N THR A 351 1.15 -20.35 -3.20
CA THR A 351 2.02 -19.19 -3.38
C THR A 351 3.33 -19.60 -4.07
N LEU A 352 3.98 -20.68 -3.63
CA LEU A 352 5.21 -21.16 -4.24
C LEU A 352 5.02 -21.51 -5.73
N CYS A 353 3.92 -22.18 -6.08
CA CYS A 353 3.57 -22.46 -7.46
C CYS A 353 3.34 -21.16 -8.26
N CYS A 354 2.63 -20.18 -7.70
CA CYS A 354 2.36 -18.90 -8.37
C CYS A 354 3.63 -18.07 -8.58
N ILE A 355 4.52 -18.00 -7.58
CA ILE A 355 5.85 -17.36 -7.69
C ILE A 355 6.64 -18.03 -8.80
N PHE A 356 6.70 -19.37 -8.80
CA PHE A 356 7.40 -20.12 -9.84
C PHE A 356 6.82 -19.83 -11.22
N ILE A 357 5.50 -19.87 -11.38
CA ILE A 357 4.82 -19.55 -12.65
C ILE A 357 5.17 -18.14 -13.13
N GLY A 358 5.10 -17.13 -12.26
CA GLY A 358 5.39 -15.74 -12.64
C GLY A 358 6.84 -15.54 -13.10
N LEU A 359 7.80 -16.04 -12.31
CA LEU A 359 9.23 -15.92 -12.63
C LEU A 359 9.61 -16.77 -13.84
N TYR A 360 9.14 -18.02 -13.90
CA TYR A 360 9.43 -18.92 -15.02
C TYR A 360 8.81 -18.42 -16.31
N ALA A 361 7.56 -17.92 -16.30
CA ALA A 361 6.93 -17.39 -17.51
C ALA A 361 7.72 -16.21 -18.09
N HIS A 362 8.15 -15.25 -17.26
CA HIS A 362 8.95 -14.13 -17.72
C HIS A 362 10.29 -14.62 -18.32
N TYR A 363 11.01 -15.47 -17.60
CA TYR A 363 12.27 -16.03 -18.06
C TYR A 363 12.13 -16.83 -19.37
N TRP A 364 11.09 -17.66 -19.45
CA TRP A 364 10.79 -18.48 -20.62
C TRP A 364 10.45 -17.62 -21.84
N LEU A 365 9.69 -16.54 -21.66
CA LEU A 365 9.37 -15.60 -22.75
C LEU A 365 10.62 -14.89 -23.27
N LEU A 366 11.58 -14.55 -22.40
CA LEU A 366 12.86 -13.98 -22.85
C LEU A 366 13.65 -14.96 -23.74
N LEU A 367 13.73 -16.23 -23.34
CA LEU A 367 14.43 -17.24 -24.15
C LEU A 367 13.74 -17.50 -25.49
N ASN A 368 12.41 -17.71 -25.47
CA ASN A 368 11.69 -18.25 -26.62
C ASN A 368 11.10 -17.18 -27.54
N ILE A 369 10.73 -16.02 -27.00
CA ILE A 369 10.14 -14.92 -27.78
C ILE A 369 11.18 -13.85 -28.09
N SER A 370 11.95 -13.42 -27.08
CA SER A 370 12.98 -12.40 -27.28
C SER A 370 14.28 -12.95 -27.88
N GLY A 371 14.45 -14.27 -27.94
CA GLY A 371 15.53 -14.93 -28.69
C GLY A 371 16.90 -14.90 -28.01
N PHE A 372 16.95 -14.70 -26.69
CA PHE A 372 18.20 -14.74 -25.92
C PHE A 372 18.85 -16.12 -26.02
N GLN A 373 20.08 -16.17 -26.52
CA GLN A 373 20.83 -17.42 -26.68
C GLN A 373 21.50 -17.88 -25.37
N SER A 374 21.79 -16.94 -24.47
CA SER A 374 22.41 -17.23 -23.18
C SER A 374 21.41 -17.10 -22.04
N SER A 375 21.26 -18.18 -21.27
CA SER A 375 20.49 -18.22 -20.03
C SER A 375 20.83 -17.07 -19.08
N TRP A 376 22.12 -16.75 -18.94
CA TRP A 376 22.58 -15.67 -18.08
C TRP A 376 22.18 -14.29 -18.60
N SER A 377 22.19 -14.08 -19.91
CA SER A 377 21.74 -12.82 -20.50
C SER A 377 20.23 -12.61 -20.37
N ALA A 378 19.43 -13.69 -20.52
CA ALA A 378 17.99 -13.64 -20.27
C ALA A 378 17.71 -13.35 -18.78
N LEU A 379 18.41 -14.01 -17.86
CA LEU A 379 18.29 -13.75 -16.43
C LEU A 379 18.67 -12.31 -16.09
N GLY A 380 19.77 -11.80 -16.64
CA GLY A 380 20.19 -10.41 -16.47
C GLY A 380 19.14 -9.42 -16.97
N CYS A 381 18.57 -9.66 -18.16
CA CYS A 381 17.49 -8.83 -18.71
C CYS A 381 16.24 -8.86 -17.82
N MET A 382 15.86 -10.03 -17.30
CA MET A 382 14.76 -10.18 -16.36
C MET A 382 14.98 -9.36 -15.07
N LEU A 383 16.20 -9.39 -14.53
CA LEU A 383 16.53 -8.63 -13.32
C LEU A 383 16.53 -7.12 -13.59
N ILE A 384 17.08 -6.67 -14.72
CA ILE A 384 17.10 -5.25 -15.11
C ILE A 384 15.69 -4.71 -15.33
N THR A 385 14.85 -5.43 -16.07
CA THR A 385 13.45 -5.02 -16.30
C THR A 385 12.67 -4.92 -15.00
N ARG A 386 12.88 -5.86 -14.06
CA ARG A 386 12.24 -5.83 -12.73
C ARG A 386 12.83 -4.79 -11.78
N ALA A 387 14.07 -4.38 -11.98
CA ALA A 387 14.73 -3.35 -11.17
C ALA A 387 14.45 -1.92 -11.67
N LEU A 388 13.89 -1.76 -12.88
CA LEU A 388 13.85 -0.49 -13.61
C LEU A 388 13.29 0.68 -12.78
N LEU A 389 12.22 0.46 -12.02
CA LEU A 389 11.60 1.47 -11.17
C LEU A 389 11.66 1.10 -9.68
N ALA A 390 12.56 0.18 -9.30
CA ALA A 390 12.73 -0.22 -7.91
C ALA A 390 13.18 0.95 -7.03
N HIS A 391 14.08 1.82 -7.50
CA HIS A 391 14.45 3.04 -6.77
C HIS A 391 13.26 3.94 -6.50
N ALA A 392 12.48 4.25 -7.55
CA ALA A 392 11.30 5.09 -7.40
C ALA A 392 10.30 4.47 -6.42
N TYR A 393 10.07 3.16 -6.50
CA TYR A 393 9.19 2.42 -5.60
C TYR A 393 9.64 2.49 -4.14
N ILE A 394 10.92 2.27 -3.86
CA ILE A 394 11.46 2.37 -2.49
C ILE A 394 11.34 3.81 -1.97
N HIS A 395 11.70 4.79 -2.80
CA HIS A 395 11.69 6.19 -2.38
C HIS A 395 10.30 6.69 -2.06
N VAL A 396 9.28 6.39 -2.87
CA VAL A 396 7.91 6.88 -2.61
C VAL A 396 7.37 6.31 -1.30
N ASN A 397 7.51 5.00 -1.08
CA ASN A 397 7.09 4.33 0.15
C ASN A 397 7.78 4.89 1.40
N ILE A 398 9.08 5.18 1.32
CA ILE A 398 9.82 5.78 2.43
C ILE A 398 9.39 7.23 2.66
N PHE A 399 9.39 8.02 1.58
CA PHE A 399 9.21 9.46 1.69
C PHE A 399 7.83 9.84 2.17
N GLN A 400 6.81 9.00 1.98
CA GLN A 400 5.44 9.31 2.37
C GLN A 400 5.11 9.09 3.85
N HIS A 401 6.01 8.43 4.60
CA HIS A 401 5.79 8.14 6.02
C HIS A 401 6.96 8.50 6.93
N ILE A 402 8.19 8.23 6.51
CA ILE A 402 9.37 8.33 7.39
C ILE A 402 9.70 9.80 7.68
N GLY A 403 9.87 10.15 8.95
CA GLY A 403 10.10 11.54 9.36
C GLY A 403 8.81 12.35 9.56
N LEU A 404 7.64 11.71 9.50
CA LEU A 404 6.40 12.23 10.04
C LEU A 404 6.22 11.79 11.50
N PRO A 405 5.29 12.41 12.26
CA PRO A 405 5.03 12.03 13.65
C PRO A 405 4.80 10.53 13.83
N MET A 406 5.47 9.96 14.83
CA MET A 406 5.31 8.58 15.28
C MET A 406 4.60 8.53 16.63
N PHE A 407 3.82 7.48 16.85
CA PHE A 407 2.98 7.32 18.03
C PHE A 407 3.34 6.05 18.81
N SER A 408 3.31 6.12 20.13
CA SER A 408 3.33 4.91 20.95
C SER A 408 1.98 4.19 20.85
N PRO A 409 1.92 2.85 20.94
CA PRO A 409 0.68 2.08 20.87
C PRO A 409 -0.42 2.61 21.80
N ASP A 410 -0.05 2.98 23.04
CA ASP A 410 -1.00 3.42 24.07
C ASP A 410 -1.46 4.88 23.92
N LYS A 411 -0.83 5.66 23.04
CA LYS A 411 -1.10 7.10 22.86
C LYS A 411 -1.43 7.46 21.41
N LYS A 412 -1.74 6.47 20.57
CA LYS A 412 -2.07 6.73 19.17
C LYS A 412 -3.37 7.56 19.06
N PRO A 413 -3.40 8.58 18.20
CA PRO A 413 -4.60 9.39 18.02
C PRO A 413 -5.68 8.63 17.24
N LYS A 414 -6.89 9.19 17.23
CA LYS A 414 -8.00 8.67 16.41
C LYS A 414 -7.66 8.75 14.92
N ARG A 415 -8.29 7.88 14.11
CA ARG A 415 -7.94 7.63 12.71
C ARG A 415 -7.77 8.91 11.87
N ILE A 416 -8.71 9.84 11.93
CA ILE A 416 -8.62 11.08 11.12
C ILE A 416 -7.37 11.89 11.45
N HIS A 417 -7.04 12.06 12.73
CA HIS A 417 -5.83 12.75 13.15
C HIS A 417 -4.59 11.94 12.76
N MET A 418 -4.57 10.64 13.04
CA MET A 418 -3.45 9.75 12.70
C MET A 418 -3.10 9.80 11.21
N MET A 419 -4.08 9.62 10.34
CA MET A 419 -3.87 9.66 8.89
C MET A 419 -3.53 11.07 8.40
N SER A 420 -4.10 12.13 9.00
CA SER A 420 -3.82 13.51 8.59
C SER A 420 -2.37 13.95 8.85
N CYS A 421 -1.70 13.35 9.85
CA CYS A 421 -0.34 13.74 10.24
C CYS A 421 0.73 12.68 9.92
N GLY A 422 0.39 11.39 9.89
CA GLY A 422 1.32 10.28 9.67
C GLY A 422 1.50 9.88 8.19
N VAL A 423 0.86 10.60 7.27
CA VAL A 423 0.85 10.32 5.83
C VAL A 423 1.07 11.61 5.06
N LEU A 424 1.64 11.50 3.86
CA LEU A 424 2.01 12.63 3.00
C LEU A 424 1.75 12.31 1.52
N ASN A 425 1.32 13.33 0.78
CA ASN A 425 1.17 13.30 -0.68
C ASN A 425 2.41 13.87 -1.38
N LEU A 426 2.96 13.14 -2.35
CA LEU A 426 4.01 13.65 -3.25
C LEU A 426 3.38 14.36 -4.48
N PRO A 427 4.08 15.29 -5.14
CA PRO A 427 3.62 15.90 -6.38
C PRO A 427 3.37 14.84 -7.46
N ARG A 428 2.37 15.13 -8.31
CA ARG A 428 2.05 14.27 -9.45
C ARG A 428 3.25 14.09 -10.37
N ASN A 429 3.44 12.86 -10.81
CA ASN A 429 4.40 12.51 -11.84
C ASN A 429 3.68 11.60 -12.85
N PRO A 430 3.54 11.99 -14.13
CA PRO A 430 2.74 11.21 -15.09
C PRO A 430 3.17 9.74 -15.23
N LEU A 431 4.47 9.46 -15.16
CA LEU A 431 4.99 8.10 -15.25
C LEU A 431 4.66 7.30 -13.98
N LEU A 432 4.89 7.87 -12.80
CA LEU A 432 4.63 7.17 -11.54
C LEU A 432 3.13 7.07 -11.23
N ASP A 433 2.34 8.07 -11.61
CA ASP A 433 0.88 8.03 -11.55
C ASP A 433 0.33 6.89 -12.40
N TRP A 434 0.92 6.66 -13.59
CA TRP A 434 0.55 5.55 -14.47
C TRP A 434 0.96 4.19 -13.91
N VAL A 435 2.20 4.08 -13.42
CA VAL A 435 2.82 2.80 -13.05
C VAL A 435 2.50 2.37 -11.62
N PHE A 436 2.49 3.29 -10.66
CA PHE A 436 2.24 3.01 -9.25
C PHE A 436 0.81 3.37 -8.83
N GLY A 437 0.19 4.33 -9.50
CA GLY A 437 -1.15 4.80 -9.16
C GLY A 437 -1.15 6.04 -8.26
N HIS A 438 -2.26 6.77 -8.28
CA HIS A 438 -2.42 7.99 -7.50
C HIS A 438 -2.39 7.75 -6.00
N SER A 439 -2.94 6.63 -5.52
CA SER A 439 -2.96 6.27 -4.10
C SER A 439 -1.58 6.04 -3.50
N ILE A 440 -0.56 5.75 -4.32
CA ILE A 440 0.83 5.60 -3.92
C ILE A 440 1.64 6.87 -4.18
N ILE A 441 1.12 7.88 -4.89
CA ILE A 441 1.87 9.10 -5.22
C ILE A 441 1.19 10.34 -4.68
N SER A 442 0.17 10.82 -5.38
CA SER A 442 -0.42 12.14 -5.17
C SER A 442 -1.64 12.16 -4.26
N CYS A 443 -2.17 10.99 -3.93
CA CYS A 443 -3.43 10.80 -3.20
C CYS A 443 -3.29 9.78 -2.07
N HIS A 444 -2.11 9.68 -1.49
CA HIS A 444 -1.77 8.78 -0.42
C HIS A 444 -2.49 9.10 0.90
N VAL A 445 -2.66 10.39 1.25
CA VAL A 445 -3.49 10.80 2.40
C VAL A 445 -4.94 10.34 2.22
N GLU A 446 -5.50 10.57 1.04
CA GLU A 446 -6.85 10.15 0.66
C GLU A 446 -6.99 8.63 0.75
N HIS A 447 -6.01 7.91 0.24
CA HIS A 447 -5.96 6.46 0.26
C HIS A 447 -5.95 5.91 1.69
N HIS A 448 -5.15 6.47 2.59
CA HIS A 448 -5.12 6.06 3.99
C HIS A 448 -6.45 6.32 4.74
N LEU A 449 -7.13 7.42 4.40
CA LEU A 449 -8.46 7.72 4.92
C LEU A 449 -9.53 6.80 4.33
N PHE A 450 -9.43 6.46 3.04
CA PHE A 450 -10.42 5.70 2.29
C PHE A 450 -9.77 4.62 1.39
N PRO A 451 -9.25 3.53 1.98
CA PRO A 451 -8.37 2.58 1.28
C PRO A 451 -9.09 1.73 0.23
N ALA A 452 -10.41 1.56 0.35
CA ALA A 452 -11.21 0.75 -0.56
C ALA A 452 -11.47 1.40 -1.93
N PHE A 453 -11.02 2.64 -2.15
CA PHE A 453 -11.23 3.34 -3.42
C PHE A 453 -10.08 3.11 -4.39
N SER A 454 -10.41 3.11 -5.67
CA SER A 454 -9.45 3.07 -6.76
C SER A 454 -8.60 4.35 -6.83
N ASP A 455 -7.52 4.31 -7.60
CA ASP A 455 -6.63 5.46 -7.78
C ASP A 455 -7.36 6.65 -8.38
N ASN A 456 -8.17 6.41 -9.42
CA ASN A 456 -8.94 7.47 -10.05
C ASN A 456 -9.95 8.09 -9.08
N MET A 457 -10.56 7.28 -8.21
CA MET A 457 -11.45 7.80 -7.18
C MET A 457 -10.70 8.59 -6.10
N CYS A 458 -9.52 8.14 -5.68
CA CYS A 458 -8.66 8.90 -4.76
C CYS A 458 -8.33 10.29 -5.33
N LEU A 459 -8.03 10.35 -6.64
CA LEU A 459 -7.79 11.63 -7.32
C LEU A 459 -9.04 12.53 -7.33
N LYS A 460 -10.22 11.95 -7.58
CA LYS A 460 -11.50 12.69 -7.57
C LYS A 460 -11.86 13.25 -6.21
N ILE A 461 -11.58 12.52 -5.12
CA ILE A 461 -11.93 12.94 -3.75
C ILE A 461 -10.87 13.83 -3.09
N LYS A 462 -9.63 13.87 -3.62
CA LYS A 462 -8.53 14.73 -3.14
C LYS A 462 -8.96 16.18 -2.82
N PRO A 463 -9.65 16.93 -3.70
CA PRO A 463 -10.08 18.29 -3.37
C PRO A 463 -11.07 18.32 -2.19
N VAL A 464 -11.98 17.34 -2.07
CA VAL A 464 -12.94 17.25 -0.97
C VAL A 464 -12.21 17.05 0.36
N VAL A 465 -11.29 16.08 0.39
CA VAL A 465 -10.48 15.75 1.58
C VAL A 465 -9.60 16.94 1.97
N SER A 466 -8.84 17.51 1.04
CA SER A 466 -7.93 18.63 1.32
C SER A 466 -8.68 19.85 1.87
N GLN A 467 -9.79 20.23 1.25
CA GLN A 467 -10.60 21.38 1.71
C GLN A 467 -11.19 21.14 3.09
N TYR A 468 -11.69 19.93 3.34
CA TYR A 468 -12.29 19.58 4.63
C TYR A 468 -11.25 19.61 5.75
N LEU A 469 -10.09 18.96 5.56
CA LEU A 469 -9.02 18.94 6.56
C LEU A 469 -8.53 20.36 6.86
N LYS A 470 -8.30 21.18 5.84
CA LYS A 470 -7.92 22.60 6.02
C LYS A 470 -8.99 23.40 6.77
N LYS A 471 -10.28 23.23 6.42
CA LYS A 471 -11.40 23.91 7.08
C LYS A 471 -11.50 23.54 8.56
N LYS A 472 -11.25 22.26 8.89
CA LYS A 472 -11.27 21.75 10.27
C LYS A 472 -9.92 21.93 10.99
N LYS A 473 -8.96 22.65 10.39
CA LYS A 473 -7.61 22.92 10.93
C LYS A 473 -6.82 21.64 11.24
N LEU A 474 -7.06 20.59 10.46
CA LEU A 474 -6.28 19.35 10.49
C LEU A 474 -5.11 19.43 9.51
N GLN A 475 -4.06 18.64 9.79
CA GLN A 475 -2.88 18.55 8.92
C GLN A 475 -3.26 17.98 7.55
N TYR A 476 -2.58 18.46 6.51
CA TYR A 476 -2.68 17.91 5.16
C TYR A 476 -1.30 18.00 4.53
N ASN A 477 -0.50 16.95 4.70
CA ASN A 477 0.91 16.98 4.34
C ASN A 477 1.10 16.80 2.83
N GLU A 478 1.80 17.75 2.22
CA GLU A 478 2.29 17.72 0.86
C GLU A 478 3.74 18.19 0.86
N ASP A 479 4.63 17.48 0.16
CA ASP A 479 6.05 17.84 0.08
C ASP A 479 6.70 17.31 -1.19
N SER A 480 7.73 18.00 -1.67
CA SER A 480 8.48 17.62 -2.87
C SER A 480 9.38 16.42 -2.63
N TYR A 481 9.61 15.62 -3.68
CA TYR A 481 10.57 14.51 -3.65
C TYR A 481 11.96 14.95 -3.14
N TRP A 482 12.46 16.11 -3.59
CA TRP A 482 13.79 16.60 -3.21
C TRP A 482 13.88 17.01 -1.73
N SER A 483 12.84 17.65 -1.20
CA SER A 483 12.76 17.97 0.23
C SER A 483 12.81 16.68 1.07
N ARG A 484 12.02 15.68 0.68
CA ARG A 484 11.97 14.39 1.38
C ARG A 484 13.28 13.60 1.28
N LEU A 485 13.90 13.59 0.11
CA LEU A 485 15.23 12.99 -0.08
C LEU A 485 16.28 13.68 0.80
N LYS A 486 16.30 15.02 0.82
CA LYS A 486 17.23 15.78 1.65
C LYS A 486 17.01 15.50 3.14
N LEU A 487 15.76 15.57 3.61
CA LEU A 487 15.41 15.25 4.99
C LEU A 487 15.90 13.85 5.38
N PHE A 488 15.62 12.85 4.53
CA PHE A 488 16.00 11.47 4.79
C PHE A 488 17.53 11.29 4.83
N LEU A 489 18.27 11.92 3.90
CA LEU A 489 19.73 11.87 3.90
C LEU A 489 20.32 12.59 5.11
N ASP A 490 19.80 13.76 5.47
CA ASP A 490 20.29 14.56 6.60
C ASP A 490 20.04 13.86 7.94
N LYS A 491 18.88 13.22 8.08
CA LYS A 491 18.42 12.56 9.32
C LYS A 491 18.48 11.03 9.28
N TYR A 492 19.26 10.44 8.38
CA TYR A 492 19.30 8.98 8.20
C TYR A 492 19.58 8.22 9.49
N GLU A 493 20.59 8.65 10.26
CA GLU A 493 20.97 7.98 11.51
C GLU A 493 19.82 8.01 12.52
N GLU A 494 19.14 9.16 12.67
CA GLU A 494 17.98 9.31 13.55
C GLU A 494 16.83 8.38 13.12
N LEU A 495 16.50 8.40 11.82
CA LEU A 495 15.30 7.77 11.28
C LEU A 495 15.46 6.25 11.07
N MET A 496 16.66 5.78 10.71
CA MET A 496 16.90 4.41 10.26
C MET A 496 17.78 3.59 11.21
N VAL A 497 18.70 4.23 11.95
CA VAL A 497 19.67 3.53 12.79
C VAL A 497 19.28 3.59 14.27
N HIS A 498 18.96 4.77 14.79
CA HIS A 498 18.67 5.01 16.20
C HIS A 498 17.18 4.92 16.57
N ALA A 499 16.28 5.01 15.59
CA ALA A 499 14.87 4.80 15.83
C ALA A 499 14.61 3.38 16.43
N PRO A 500 13.59 3.20 17.29
CA PRO A 500 13.34 1.94 17.99
C PRO A 500 13.34 0.69 17.07
N PRO A 501 13.78 -0.48 17.60
CA PRO A 501 13.85 -1.71 16.84
C PRO A 501 12.47 -2.21 16.44
N ILE A 502 12.42 -2.92 15.32
CA ILE A 502 11.21 -3.37 14.63
C ILE A 502 10.93 -4.81 15.01
N SER A 503 9.67 -5.14 15.25
CA SER A 503 9.25 -6.52 15.56
C SER A 503 8.92 -7.36 14.32
N GLU A 504 8.46 -6.78 13.19
CA GLU A 504 8.05 -7.53 12.00
C GLU A 504 8.39 -6.82 10.67
N LEU A 505 8.88 -7.58 9.69
CA LEU A 505 9.26 -7.08 8.36
C LEU A 505 8.05 -7.24 7.41
N VAL A 506 7.32 -6.15 7.19
CA VAL A 506 6.10 -6.13 6.38
C VAL A 506 6.50 -5.90 4.91
N GLY A 507 6.60 -6.99 4.15
CA GLY A 507 6.73 -6.93 2.70
C GLY A 507 5.38 -6.67 2.04
N ILE A 508 5.37 -5.70 1.11
CA ILE A 508 4.22 -5.04 0.46
C ILE A 508 3.64 -3.89 1.29
N GLN A 509 4.14 -2.69 1.03
CA GLN A 509 3.37 -1.44 1.19
C GLN A 509 2.87 -1.02 -0.18
#